data_AF-A0A316E9J9-F1
#
_entry.id   AF-A0A316E9J9-F1
#
_cell.length_a   1.000
_cell.length_b   1.000
_cell.length_c   1.000
_cell.angle_alpha   90.00
_cell.angle_beta   90.00
_cell.angle_gamma   90.00
#
_symmetry.space_group_name_H-M   'P 1'
#
loop_
_entity.id
_entity.type
_entity.pdbx_description
1 polymer ?
#
loop_
_entity_poly.entity_id
_entity_poly.type
_entity_poly.pdbx_seq_one_letter_code
_entity_poly.pdbx_strand_id
1 'polypeptide(L)'
;MMNTPITLFLTIITIIFSFQGFQNQRFFNKYAFNIDGILKFKEYHRMISSGFLHGSWFHLIFNLYTFFSFGESLEMVVGSVNFLLIFFASLIGGNVLALIIHRFEGEYTSIGASGAVCGIIFASIAVFPEMQIGMFLIPFSISSWMYGLLFVLITIYGIKSRSSNIGHEAHLGGALLGMIAAIALYPEVLKENYLPIVLIVTPTLAFIFLLIKHPDYLFIEKFSFRQTDYKDIDAEFNERKAAKQEEIDEILDKIQLKGINSLTAREKEALERFSGK
;
A
#
# COMPACT_ATOMS: atom_id res chain seq x y z
N MET A 1 6.74 -27.41 -16.02
CA MET A 1 6.79 -26.06 -15.44
C MET A 1 5.39 -25.72 -15.00
N MET A 2 5.19 -25.35 -13.74
CA MET A 2 3.87 -24.92 -13.25
C MET A 2 3.48 -23.64 -14.00
N ASN A 3 2.25 -23.55 -14.48
CA ASN A 3 1.79 -22.42 -15.29
C ASN A 3 1.25 -21.31 -14.37
N THR A 4 2.15 -20.53 -13.76
CA THR A 4 1.87 -19.41 -12.85
C THR A 4 2.31 -18.06 -13.45
N PRO A 5 1.75 -17.68 -14.63
CA PRO A 5 2.25 -16.53 -15.39
C PRO A 5 2.09 -15.21 -14.64
N ILE A 6 1.08 -15.05 -13.79
CA ILE A 6 0.83 -13.79 -13.08
C ILE A 6 1.80 -13.63 -11.91
N THR A 7 2.07 -14.68 -11.15
CA THR A 7 3.07 -14.66 -10.08
C THR A 7 4.45 -14.28 -10.63
N LEU A 8 4.84 -14.89 -11.75
CA LEU A 8 6.10 -14.55 -12.41
C LEU A 8 6.10 -13.10 -12.93
N PHE A 9 5.03 -12.68 -13.61
CA PHE A 9 4.90 -11.32 -14.14
C PHE A 9 5.00 -10.27 -13.03
N LEU A 10 4.24 -10.43 -11.94
CA LEU A 10 4.25 -9.53 -10.78
C LEU A 10 5.61 -9.50 -10.09
N THR A 11 6.31 -10.64 -10.04
CA THR A 11 7.70 -10.72 -9.54
C THR A 11 8.64 -9.88 -10.41
N ILE A 12 8.62 -10.09 -11.72
CA ILE A 12 9.51 -9.38 -12.67
C ILE A 12 9.27 -7.88 -12.64
N ILE A 13 8.01 -7.43 -12.70
CA ILE A 13 7.70 -5.99 -12.68
C ILE A 13 8.10 -5.35 -11.35
N THR A 14 7.94 -6.04 -10.22
CA THR A 14 8.39 -5.57 -8.91
C THR A 14 9.91 -5.40 -8.86
N ILE A 15 10.67 -6.34 -9.40
CA ILE A 15 12.14 -6.25 -9.49
C ILE A 15 12.54 -5.03 -10.33
N ILE A 16 11.98 -4.89 -11.53
CA ILE A 16 12.32 -3.79 -12.45
C ILE A 16 12.00 -2.43 -11.81
N PHE A 17 10.80 -2.30 -11.24
CA PHE A 17 10.33 -1.04 -10.65
C PHE A 17 11.13 -0.65 -9.40
N SER A 18 11.44 -1.63 -8.54
CA SER A 18 12.30 -1.41 -7.36
C SER A 18 13.73 -1.06 -7.77
N PHE A 19 14.27 -1.71 -8.81
CA PHE A 19 15.61 -1.40 -9.33
C PHE A 19 15.71 0.03 -9.89
N GLN A 20 14.66 0.53 -10.55
CA GLN A 20 14.59 1.94 -10.95
C GLN A 20 14.52 2.87 -9.73
N GLY A 21 13.76 2.51 -8.70
CA GLY A 21 13.71 3.22 -7.43
C GLY A 21 15.06 3.32 -6.72
N PHE A 22 15.85 2.25 -6.71
CA PHE A 22 17.19 2.24 -6.11
C PHE A 22 18.19 3.16 -6.82
N GLN A 23 18.03 3.36 -8.13
CA GLN A 23 18.95 4.18 -8.92
C GLN A 23 18.56 5.66 -8.96
N ASN A 24 17.29 5.99 -8.72
CA ASN A 24 16.79 7.34 -8.93
C ASN A 24 15.84 7.77 -7.80
N GLN A 25 16.34 8.63 -6.91
CA GLN A 25 15.56 9.15 -5.79
C GLN A 25 14.30 9.92 -6.24
N ARG A 26 14.35 10.61 -7.39
CA ARG A 26 13.16 11.30 -7.93
C ARG A 26 12.10 10.31 -8.37
N PHE A 27 12.51 9.20 -9.00
CA PHE A 27 11.61 8.09 -9.35
C PHE A 27 10.99 7.48 -8.09
N PHE A 28 11.83 7.16 -7.10
CA PHE A 28 11.38 6.63 -5.81
C PHE A 28 10.33 7.54 -5.16
N ASN A 29 10.64 8.83 -5.00
CA ASN A 29 9.75 9.80 -4.37
C ASN A 29 8.46 10.06 -5.18
N LYS A 30 8.48 9.88 -6.51
CA LYS A 30 7.29 10.03 -7.37
C LYS A 30 6.28 8.90 -7.21
N TYR A 31 6.76 7.69 -6.92
CA TYR A 31 5.92 6.48 -6.92
C TYR A 31 5.70 5.88 -5.52
N ALA A 32 6.43 6.32 -4.50
CA ALA A 32 6.20 5.94 -3.12
C ALA A 32 4.81 6.37 -2.64
N PHE A 33 4.22 5.63 -1.69
CA PHE A 33 3.00 6.06 -1.02
C PHE A 33 3.33 7.34 -0.25
N ASN A 34 2.48 8.36 -0.36
CA ASN A 34 2.61 9.59 0.40
C ASN A 34 1.24 10.22 0.62
N ILE A 35 0.93 10.59 1.87
CA ILE A 35 -0.40 11.09 2.25
C ILE A 35 -0.75 12.39 1.52
N ASP A 36 0.12 13.39 1.56
CA ASP A 36 -0.16 14.67 0.89
C ASP A 36 -0.21 14.52 -0.64
N GLY A 37 0.67 13.70 -1.21
CA GLY A 37 0.63 13.28 -2.61
C GLY A 37 -0.74 12.77 -3.02
N ILE A 38 -1.31 11.84 -2.26
CA ILE A 38 -2.58 11.20 -2.57
C ILE A 38 -3.77 12.12 -2.28
N LEU A 39 -3.84 12.71 -1.08
CA LEU A 39 -5.02 13.45 -0.63
C LEU A 39 -5.06 14.88 -1.16
N LYS A 40 -3.92 15.59 -1.15
CA LYS A 40 -3.83 17.00 -1.58
C LYS A 40 -3.53 17.09 -3.07
N PHE A 41 -2.49 16.41 -3.54
CA PHE A 41 -2.03 16.52 -4.92
C PHE A 41 -2.71 15.55 -5.90
N LYS A 42 -3.62 14.70 -5.42
CA LYS A 42 -4.43 13.76 -6.21
C LYS A 42 -3.59 12.79 -7.04
N GLU A 43 -2.39 12.46 -6.55
CA GLU A 43 -1.45 11.52 -7.15
C GLU A 43 -1.85 10.07 -6.84
N TYR A 44 -3.05 9.68 -7.27
CA TYR A 44 -3.66 8.39 -6.94
C TYR A 44 -2.86 7.18 -7.44
N HIS A 45 -1.97 7.36 -8.42
CA HIS A 45 -1.07 6.31 -8.90
C HIS A 45 -0.24 5.72 -7.76
N ARG A 46 0.07 6.51 -6.72
CA ARG A 46 0.80 6.10 -5.50
C ARG A 46 0.11 4.99 -4.71
N MET A 47 -1.21 4.82 -4.87
CA MET A 47 -1.96 3.73 -4.27
C MET A 47 -1.62 2.36 -4.87
N ILE A 48 -1.05 2.33 -6.09
CA ILE A 48 -0.66 1.10 -6.78
C ILE A 48 0.86 1.03 -6.92
N SER A 49 1.50 2.11 -7.38
CA SER A 49 2.94 2.11 -7.68
C SER A 49 3.81 1.85 -6.46
N SER A 50 3.37 2.27 -5.27
CA SER A 50 4.08 2.04 -4.01
C SER A 50 4.28 0.56 -3.69
N GLY A 51 3.34 -0.29 -4.15
CA GLY A 51 3.43 -1.75 -4.02
C GLY A 51 4.58 -2.37 -4.80
N PHE A 52 5.12 -1.67 -5.80
CA PHE A 52 6.21 -2.19 -6.65
C PHE A 52 7.58 -1.58 -6.30
N LEU A 53 7.65 -0.68 -5.31
CA LEU A 53 8.89 -0.08 -4.80
C LEU A 53 9.35 -0.73 -3.51
N HIS A 54 10.65 -0.86 -3.32
CA HIS A 54 11.25 -1.33 -2.07
C HIS A 54 12.39 -0.41 -1.64
N GLY A 55 12.66 -0.37 -0.34
CA GLY A 55 13.61 0.57 0.27
C GLY A 55 15.02 -0.01 0.43
N SER A 56 15.15 -1.33 0.29
CA SER A 56 16.43 -2.03 0.32
C SER A 56 16.34 -3.36 -0.43
N TRP A 57 17.49 -3.89 -0.83
CA TRP A 57 17.59 -5.22 -1.42
C TRP A 57 17.08 -6.31 -0.49
N PHE A 58 17.39 -6.23 0.81
CA PHE A 58 16.90 -7.20 1.79
C PHE A 58 15.38 -7.21 1.88
N HIS A 59 14.75 -6.02 1.93
CA HIS A 59 13.29 -5.91 1.93
C HIS A 59 12.68 -6.50 0.65
N LEU A 60 13.24 -6.17 -0.52
CA LEU A 60 12.79 -6.73 -1.80
C LEU A 60 12.90 -8.26 -1.85
N ILE A 61 14.06 -8.82 -1.49
CA ILE A 61 14.30 -10.27 -1.57
C ILE A 61 13.35 -11.02 -0.64
N PHE A 62 13.21 -10.58 0.61
CA PHE A 62 12.31 -11.25 1.56
C PHE A 62 10.84 -11.18 1.12
N ASN A 63 10.44 -10.03 0.57
CA ASN A 63 9.10 -9.85 0.05
C ASN A 63 8.82 -10.77 -1.14
N LEU A 64 9.72 -10.81 -2.13
CA LEU A 64 9.59 -11.67 -3.31
C LEU A 64 9.67 -13.15 -2.98
N TYR A 65 10.54 -13.55 -2.05
CA TYR A 65 10.60 -14.92 -1.56
C TYR A 65 9.26 -15.37 -0.98
N THR A 66 8.67 -14.53 -0.13
CA THR A 66 7.36 -14.81 0.48
C THR A 66 6.26 -14.80 -0.59
N PHE A 67 6.24 -13.80 -1.46
CA PHE A 67 5.26 -13.67 -2.53
C PHE A 67 5.28 -14.89 -3.46
N PHE A 68 6.47 -15.32 -3.90
CA PHE A 68 6.61 -16.46 -4.79
C PHE A 68 6.14 -17.76 -4.13
N SER A 69 6.51 -17.98 -2.86
CA SER A 69 6.17 -19.20 -2.11
C SER A 69 4.66 -19.42 -1.97
N PHE A 70 3.90 -18.35 -1.68
CA PHE A 70 2.44 -18.43 -1.54
C PHE A 70 1.71 -18.18 -2.86
N GLY A 71 2.27 -17.32 -3.71
CA GLY A 71 1.67 -16.85 -4.95
C GLY A 71 1.48 -17.98 -5.96
N GLU A 72 2.51 -18.81 -6.17
CA GLU A 72 2.40 -19.93 -7.10
C GLU A 72 1.32 -20.93 -6.66
N SER A 73 1.34 -21.30 -5.38
CA SER A 73 0.39 -22.23 -4.79
C SER A 73 -1.04 -21.73 -4.91
N LEU A 74 -1.27 -20.44 -4.64
CA LEU A 74 -2.60 -19.85 -4.74
C LEU A 74 -3.04 -19.70 -6.20
N GLU A 75 -2.19 -19.20 -7.10
CA GLU A 75 -2.53 -18.99 -8.52
C GLU A 75 -2.92 -20.30 -9.22
N MET A 76 -2.26 -21.41 -8.89
CA MET A 76 -2.64 -22.72 -9.43
C MET A 76 -4.06 -23.14 -9.07
N VAL A 77 -4.54 -22.71 -7.91
CA VAL A 77 -5.84 -23.12 -7.35
C VAL A 77 -6.93 -22.17 -7.81
N VAL A 78 -6.67 -20.87 -7.70
CA VAL A 78 -7.69 -19.85 -8.00
C VAL A 78 -7.67 -19.40 -9.46
N GLY A 79 -6.64 -19.75 -10.23
CA GLY A 79 -6.43 -19.29 -11.60
C GLY A 79 -5.94 -17.84 -11.69
N SER A 80 -5.30 -17.51 -12.81
CA SER A 80 -4.59 -16.24 -13.01
C SER A 80 -5.45 -14.98 -12.84
N VAL A 81 -6.69 -14.97 -13.32
CA VAL A 81 -7.57 -13.79 -13.22
C VAL A 81 -7.94 -13.50 -11.77
N ASN A 82 -8.41 -14.51 -11.05
CA ASN A 82 -8.83 -14.35 -9.65
C ASN A 82 -7.62 -14.07 -8.75
N PHE A 83 -6.47 -14.67 -9.04
CA PHE A 83 -5.22 -14.34 -8.36
C PHE A 83 -4.86 -12.86 -8.50
N LEU A 84 -4.97 -12.30 -9.71
CA LEU A 84 -4.73 -10.88 -9.98
C LEU A 84 -5.71 -9.98 -9.22
N LEU A 85 -7.00 -10.35 -9.18
CA LEU A 85 -8.02 -9.62 -8.41
C LEU A 85 -7.70 -9.62 -6.91
N ILE A 86 -7.33 -10.78 -6.35
CA ILE A 86 -6.94 -10.90 -4.94
C ILE A 86 -5.70 -10.04 -4.66
N PHE A 87 -4.68 -10.10 -5.52
CA PHE A 87 -3.46 -9.31 -5.37
C PHE A 87 -3.76 -7.80 -5.30
N PHE A 88 -4.52 -7.27 -6.26
CA PHE A 88 -4.83 -5.84 -6.28
C PHE A 88 -5.83 -5.43 -5.20
N ALA A 89 -6.82 -6.27 -4.86
CA ALA A 89 -7.70 -6.00 -3.72
C ALA A 89 -6.89 -5.88 -2.42
N SER A 90 -5.88 -6.73 -2.26
CA SER A 90 -4.98 -6.71 -1.10
C SER A 90 -4.09 -5.47 -1.09
N LEU A 91 -3.49 -5.11 -2.23
CA LEU A 91 -2.67 -3.91 -2.37
C LEU A 91 -3.47 -2.65 -2.02
N ILE A 92 -4.65 -2.51 -2.62
CA ILE A 92 -5.53 -1.36 -2.38
C ILE A 92 -6.05 -1.38 -0.95
N GLY A 93 -6.45 -2.54 -0.41
CA GLY A 93 -6.93 -2.66 0.96
C GLY A 93 -5.91 -2.21 1.99
N GLY A 94 -4.65 -2.62 1.83
CA GLY A 94 -3.55 -2.16 2.67
C GLY A 94 -3.35 -0.65 2.58
N ASN A 95 -3.24 -0.13 1.36
CA ASN A 95 -3.00 1.30 1.15
C ASN A 95 -4.19 2.16 1.59
N VAL A 96 -5.44 1.67 1.51
CA VAL A 96 -6.63 2.36 2.03
C VAL A 96 -6.59 2.42 3.54
N LEU A 97 -6.26 1.32 4.24
CA LEU A 97 -6.18 1.35 5.69
C LEU A 97 -5.06 2.27 6.18
N ALA A 98 -3.90 2.25 5.50
CA ALA A 98 -2.81 3.19 5.76
C ALA A 98 -3.24 4.64 5.53
N LEU A 99 -3.94 4.93 4.44
CA LEU A 99 -4.47 6.25 4.12
C LEU A 99 -5.44 6.74 5.19
N ILE A 100 -6.35 5.87 5.66
CA ILE A 100 -7.31 6.22 6.71
C ILE A 100 -6.59 6.56 8.02
N ILE A 101 -5.63 5.74 8.44
CA ILE A 101 -4.93 5.92 9.72
C ILE A 101 -4.04 7.16 9.70
N HIS A 102 -3.28 7.36 8.63
CA HIS A 102 -2.28 8.42 8.52
C HIS A 102 -2.79 9.67 7.79
N ARG A 103 -4.11 9.82 7.57
CA ARG A 103 -4.69 10.95 6.81
C ARG A 103 -4.31 12.36 7.30
N PHE A 104 -3.86 12.48 8.55
CA PHE A 104 -3.41 13.74 9.16
C PHE A 104 -1.89 13.85 9.28
N GLU A 105 -1.15 12.86 8.80
CA GLU A 105 0.32 12.80 8.82
C GLU A 105 0.83 12.99 7.38
N GLY A 106 0.80 14.24 6.87
CA GLY A 106 1.05 14.54 5.45
C GLY A 106 2.38 14.01 4.87
N GLU A 107 3.42 13.99 5.71
CA GLU A 107 4.76 13.49 5.38
C GLU A 107 4.90 11.96 5.49
N TYR A 108 3.87 11.26 5.97
CA TYR A 108 3.92 9.79 6.07
C TYR A 108 4.13 9.20 4.68
N THR A 109 5.11 8.29 4.59
CA THR A 109 5.44 7.57 3.36
C THR A 109 5.58 6.08 3.64
N SER A 110 5.23 5.27 2.63
CA SER A 110 5.34 3.81 2.70
C SER A 110 5.62 3.22 1.32
N ILE A 111 6.18 2.02 1.29
CA ILE A 111 6.60 1.31 0.09
C ILE A 111 6.62 -0.20 0.35
N GLY A 112 6.45 -0.98 -0.71
CA GLY A 112 6.62 -2.42 -0.71
C GLY A 112 5.34 -3.15 -1.05
N ALA A 113 5.46 -4.32 -1.68
CA ALA A 113 4.31 -5.16 -2.01
C ALA A 113 3.72 -5.85 -0.79
N SER A 114 4.29 -5.62 0.41
CA SER A 114 3.99 -6.40 1.62
C SER A 114 2.52 -6.43 2.01
N GLY A 115 1.74 -5.36 1.83
CA GLY A 115 0.28 -5.42 2.00
C GLY A 115 -0.40 -6.39 1.03
N ALA A 116 0.01 -6.38 -0.24
CA ALA A 116 -0.49 -7.32 -1.24
C ALA A 116 -0.07 -8.77 -0.91
N VAL A 117 1.18 -8.98 -0.51
CA VAL A 117 1.71 -10.28 -0.10
C VAL A 117 0.98 -10.83 1.13
N CYS A 118 0.71 -9.99 2.14
CA CYS A 118 -0.11 -10.38 3.29
C CYS A 118 -1.51 -10.82 2.86
N GLY A 119 -2.12 -10.15 1.90
CA GLY A 119 -3.41 -10.56 1.37
C GLY A 119 -3.37 -11.87 0.58
N ILE A 120 -2.29 -12.14 -0.18
CA ILE A 120 -2.06 -13.46 -0.80
C ILE A 120 -1.92 -14.55 0.27
N ILE A 121 -1.16 -14.30 1.33
CA ILE A 121 -1.03 -15.24 2.46
C ILE A 121 -2.40 -15.51 3.09
N PHE A 122 -3.19 -14.47 3.36
CA PHE A 122 -4.49 -14.59 4.02
C PHE A 122 -5.57 -15.19 3.12
N ALA A 123 -5.50 -14.97 1.81
CA ALA A 123 -6.29 -15.72 0.84
C ALA A 123 -5.91 -17.21 0.87
N SER A 124 -4.62 -17.54 0.90
CA SER A 124 -4.16 -18.93 1.05
C SER A 124 -4.57 -19.55 2.38
N ILE A 125 -4.60 -18.79 3.48
CA ILE A 125 -5.10 -19.26 4.79
C ILE A 125 -6.60 -19.57 4.72
N ALA A 126 -7.39 -18.73 4.03
CA ALA A 126 -8.81 -18.99 3.87
C ALA A 126 -9.03 -20.30 3.11
N VAL A 127 -8.34 -20.48 1.98
CA VAL A 127 -8.49 -21.67 1.12
C VAL A 127 -7.88 -22.92 1.76
N PHE A 128 -6.75 -22.79 2.47
CA PHE A 128 -5.96 -23.88 3.03
C PHE A 128 -5.57 -23.62 4.49
N PRO A 129 -6.52 -23.65 5.45
CA PRO A 129 -6.25 -23.28 6.85
C PRO A 129 -5.30 -24.23 7.57
N GLU A 130 -5.23 -25.50 7.14
CA GLU A 130 -4.35 -26.53 7.74
C GLU A 130 -2.98 -26.66 7.06
N MET A 131 -2.73 -25.87 6.00
CA MET A 131 -1.41 -25.78 5.40
C MET A 131 -0.38 -25.40 6.46
N GLN A 132 0.77 -26.07 6.47
CA GLN A 132 1.83 -25.75 7.40
C GLN A 132 2.70 -24.60 6.86
N ILE A 133 2.85 -23.54 7.65
CA ILE A 133 3.76 -22.43 7.38
C ILE A 133 5.01 -22.63 8.21
N GLY A 134 6.17 -22.76 7.54
CA GLY A 134 7.47 -22.80 8.20
C GLY A 134 7.84 -21.43 8.77
N MET A 135 8.33 -21.40 10.01
CA MET A 135 8.80 -20.16 10.62
C MET A 135 10.22 -19.86 10.13
N PHE A 136 10.41 -18.68 9.54
CA PHE A 136 11.73 -18.26 9.08
C PHE A 136 12.72 -18.29 10.25
N LEU A 137 13.84 -19.01 10.09
CA LEU A 137 14.92 -19.22 11.07
C LEU A 137 14.64 -20.20 12.23
N ILE A 138 13.42 -20.75 12.38
CA ILE A 138 13.14 -21.73 13.43
C ILE A 138 12.65 -23.03 12.79
N PRO A 139 13.23 -24.21 13.12
CA PRO A 139 12.88 -25.48 12.47
C PRO A 139 11.55 -26.05 12.99
N PHE A 140 10.50 -25.23 13.03
CA PHE A 140 9.14 -25.67 13.27
C PHE A 140 8.19 -25.00 12.28
N SER A 141 7.05 -25.65 12.06
CA SER A 141 5.95 -25.12 11.27
C SER A 141 4.67 -25.11 12.10
N ILE A 142 3.74 -24.23 11.74
CA ILE A 142 2.44 -24.11 12.38
C ILE A 142 1.34 -24.08 11.32
N SER A 143 0.13 -24.51 11.67
CA SER A 143 -1.02 -24.37 10.78
C SER A 143 -1.22 -22.92 10.37
N SER A 144 -1.59 -22.70 9.11
CA SER A 144 -1.68 -21.38 8.51
C SER A 144 -2.71 -20.50 9.21
N TRP A 145 -3.79 -21.07 9.75
CA TRP A 145 -4.76 -20.33 10.56
C TRP A 145 -4.17 -19.81 11.87
N MET A 146 -3.28 -20.58 12.53
CA MET A 146 -2.60 -20.14 13.75
C MET A 146 -1.63 -19.00 13.43
N TYR A 147 -0.90 -19.13 12.32
CA TYR A 147 -0.05 -18.07 11.80
C TYR A 147 -0.86 -16.80 11.55
N GLY A 148 -2.01 -16.90 10.87
CA GLY A 148 -2.90 -15.78 10.59
C GLY A 148 -3.41 -15.08 11.85
N LEU A 149 -3.84 -15.85 12.86
CA LEU A 149 -4.28 -15.29 14.13
C LEU A 149 -3.14 -14.58 14.87
N LEU A 150 -1.97 -15.22 14.98
CA LEU A 150 -0.80 -14.63 15.63
C LEU A 150 -0.34 -13.36 14.90
N PHE A 151 -0.33 -13.39 13.57
CA PHE A 151 -0.03 -12.24 12.73
C PHE A 151 -0.94 -11.06 13.01
N VAL A 152 -2.26 -11.28 13.07
CA VAL A 152 -3.24 -10.23 13.40
C VAL A 152 -2.96 -9.63 14.77
N LEU A 153 -2.73 -10.46 15.79
CA LEU A 153 -2.48 -9.98 17.16
C LEU A 153 -1.18 -9.16 17.26
N ILE A 154 -0.10 -9.63 16.64
CA ILE A 154 1.19 -8.92 16.59
C ILE A 154 1.05 -7.60 15.81
N THR A 155 0.33 -7.62 14.69
CA THR A 155 0.14 -6.44 13.83
C THR A 155 -0.69 -5.38 14.54
N ILE A 156 -1.77 -5.77 15.24
CA ILE A 156 -2.56 -4.86 16.08
C ILE A 156 -1.68 -4.23 17.18
N TYR A 157 -0.85 -5.03 17.85
CA TYR A 157 0.09 -4.51 18.84
C TYR A 157 1.08 -3.51 18.21
N GLY A 158 1.64 -3.82 17.04
CA GLY A 158 2.56 -2.94 16.32
C GLY A 158 1.96 -1.59 15.91
N ILE A 159 0.70 -1.59 15.44
CA ILE A 159 -0.03 -0.34 15.14
C ILE A 159 -0.17 0.52 16.40
N LYS A 160 -0.48 -0.09 17.55
CA LYS A 160 -0.66 0.62 18.82
C LYS A 160 0.66 1.12 19.42
N SER A 161 1.74 0.35 19.30
CA SER A 161 3.02 0.71 19.92
C SER A 161 3.78 1.79 19.14
N ARG A 162 3.51 1.94 17.83
CA ARG A 162 4.23 2.85 16.90
C ARG A 162 5.77 2.74 17.03
N SER A 163 6.27 1.58 17.45
CA SER A 163 7.67 1.39 17.84
C SER A 163 8.54 0.88 16.71
N SER A 164 8.00 0.76 15.49
CA SER A 164 8.68 0.21 14.32
C SER A 164 8.43 1.07 13.09
N ASN A 165 9.38 1.07 12.15
CA ASN A 165 9.18 1.62 10.80
C ASN A 165 8.51 0.58 9.86
N ILE A 166 7.61 -0.24 10.40
CA ILE A 166 6.90 -1.29 9.67
C ILE A 166 5.45 -0.83 9.46
N GLY A 167 4.98 -0.87 8.22
CA GLY A 167 3.61 -0.48 7.86
C GLY A 167 2.57 -1.54 8.27
N HIS A 168 2.40 -1.75 9.57
CA HIS A 168 1.50 -2.75 10.15
C HIS A 168 0.04 -2.53 9.71
N GLU A 169 -0.38 -1.29 9.52
CA GLU A 169 -1.67 -0.92 8.95
C GLU A 169 -1.85 -1.40 7.51
N ALA A 170 -0.83 -1.24 6.66
CA ALA A 170 -0.88 -1.74 5.29
C ALA A 170 -0.95 -3.27 5.25
N HIS A 171 -0.23 -3.93 6.16
CA HIS A 171 -0.27 -5.38 6.36
C HIS A 171 -1.66 -5.88 6.78
N LEU A 172 -2.25 -5.26 7.81
CA LEU A 172 -3.57 -5.64 8.32
C LEU A 172 -4.67 -5.42 7.29
N GLY A 173 -4.65 -4.27 6.60
CA GLY A 173 -5.63 -3.93 5.57
C GLY A 173 -5.53 -4.86 4.36
N GLY A 174 -4.32 -5.18 3.93
CA GLY A 174 -4.09 -6.11 2.83
C GLY A 174 -4.49 -7.54 3.17
N ALA A 175 -4.14 -8.01 4.38
CA ALA A 175 -4.56 -9.30 4.91
C ALA A 175 -6.09 -9.47 4.91
N LEU A 176 -6.81 -8.47 5.45
CA LEU A 176 -8.27 -8.48 5.51
C LEU A 176 -8.90 -8.50 4.12
N LEU A 177 -8.50 -7.58 3.24
CA LEU A 177 -9.11 -7.46 1.91
C LEU A 177 -8.76 -8.63 1.00
N GLY A 178 -7.56 -9.21 1.13
CA GLY A 178 -7.19 -10.44 0.42
C GLY A 178 -8.05 -11.63 0.82
N MET A 179 -8.27 -11.82 2.13
CA MET A 179 -9.16 -12.87 2.64
C MET A 179 -10.61 -12.65 2.18
N ILE A 180 -11.13 -11.42 2.27
CA ILE A 180 -12.48 -11.08 1.81
C ILE A 180 -12.61 -11.32 0.30
N ALA A 181 -11.61 -10.94 -0.50
CA ALA A 181 -11.62 -11.16 -1.94
C ALA A 181 -11.65 -12.66 -2.28
N ALA A 182 -10.85 -13.48 -1.58
CA ALA A 182 -10.88 -14.93 -1.75
C ALA A 182 -12.26 -15.51 -1.42
N ILE A 183 -12.85 -15.12 -0.29
CA ILE A 183 -14.20 -15.56 0.12
C ILE A 183 -15.28 -15.10 -0.87
N ALA A 184 -15.18 -13.88 -1.38
CA ALA A 184 -16.14 -13.34 -2.34
C ALA A 184 -16.09 -14.09 -3.68
N LEU A 185 -14.90 -14.50 -4.12
CA LEU A 185 -14.69 -15.27 -5.35
C LEU A 185 -15.01 -16.77 -5.17
N TYR A 186 -14.81 -17.30 -3.95
CA TYR A 186 -14.97 -18.70 -3.58
C TYR A 186 -15.77 -18.85 -2.27
N PRO A 187 -17.10 -18.62 -2.27
CA PRO A 187 -17.90 -18.59 -1.04
C PRO A 187 -17.96 -19.92 -0.28
N GLU A 188 -17.70 -21.04 -0.93
CA GLU A 188 -17.56 -22.37 -0.32
C GLU A 188 -16.43 -22.43 0.71
N VAL A 189 -15.36 -21.66 0.51
CA VAL A 189 -14.24 -21.53 1.45
C VAL A 189 -14.73 -21.09 2.83
N LEU A 190 -15.69 -20.16 2.87
CA LEU A 190 -16.27 -19.72 4.14
C LEU A 190 -17.08 -20.83 4.80
N LYS A 191 -17.79 -21.66 4.04
CA LYS A 191 -18.61 -22.74 4.60
C LYS A 191 -17.74 -23.86 5.19
N GLU A 192 -16.68 -24.21 4.49
CA GLU A 192 -15.77 -25.28 4.88
C GLU A 192 -14.84 -24.86 6.02
N ASN A 193 -14.36 -23.62 6.00
CA ASN A 193 -13.31 -23.13 6.90
C ASN A 193 -13.78 -21.99 7.82
N TYR A 194 -15.07 -21.96 8.17
CA TYR A 194 -15.68 -20.82 8.89
C TYR A 194 -14.98 -20.51 10.21
N LEU A 195 -14.55 -21.52 10.97
CA LEU A 195 -13.98 -21.32 12.31
C LEU A 195 -12.61 -20.59 12.23
N PRO A 196 -11.60 -21.06 11.47
CA PRO A 196 -10.38 -20.30 11.19
C PRO A 196 -10.64 -18.87 10.72
N ILE A 197 -11.55 -18.69 9.76
CA ILE A 197 -11.87 -17.39 9.18
C ILE A 197 -12.44 -16.44 10.24
N VAL A 198 -13.44 -16.89 11.01
CA VAL A 198 -14.07 -16.09 12.07
C VAL A 198 -13.06 -15.72 13.15
N LEU A 199 -12.18 -16.64 13.55
CA LEU A 199 -11.14 -16.37 14.55
C LEU A 199 -10.17 -15.26 14.10
N ILE A 200 -9.89 -15.16 12.80
CA ILE A 200 -8.97 -14.16 12.23
C ILE A 200 -9.68 -12.83 11.93
N VAL A 201 -10.87 -12.90 11.31
CA VAL A 201 -11.60 -11.72 10.83
C VAL A 201 -12.21 -10.93 11.99
N THR A 202 -12.73 -11.61 13.02
CA THR A 202 -13.40 -10.96 14.15
C THR A 202 -12.49 -9.97 14.89
N PRO A 203 -11.30 -10.34 15.39
CA PRO A 203 -10.42 -9.39 16.06
C PRO A 203 -9.94 -8.28 15.12
N THR A 204 -9.73 -8.58 13.84
CA THR A 204 -9.35 -7.58 12.83
C THR A 204 -10.44 -6.52 12.64
N LEU A 205 -11.68 -6.94 12.41
CA LEU A 205 -12.82 -6.01 12.24
C LEU A 205 -13.12 -5.24 13.52
N ALA A 206 -13.07 -5.90 14.68
CA ALA A 206 -13.24 -5.25 15.97
C ALA A 206 -12.18 -4.15 16.17
N PHE A 207 -10.91 -4.44 15.86
CA PHE A 207 -9.84 -3.46 15.93
C PHE A 207 -10.03 -2.30 14.95
N ILE A 208 -10.34 -2.55 13.69
CA ILE A 208 -10.59 -1.49 12.69
C ILE A 208 -11.78 -0.64 13.10
N PHE A 209 -12.86 -1.24 13.61
CA PHE A 209 -14.02 -0.50 14.12
C PHE A 209 -13.64 0.40 15.29
N LEU A 210 -12.90 -0.11 16.27
CA LEU A 210 -12.41 0.66 17.41
C LEU A 210 -11.49 1.80 16.94
N LEU A 211 -10.62 1.54 15.97
CA LEU A 211 -9.70 2.52 15.41
C LEU A 211 -10.45 3.69 14.74
N ILE A 212 -11.53 3.41 14.02
CA ILE A 212 -12.34 4.44 13.34
C ILE A 212 -13.18 5.24 14.34
N LYS A 213 -13.76 4.57 15.35
CA LYS A 213 -14.67 5.21 16.33
C LYS A 213 -13.94 5.93 17.45
N HIS A 214 -12.79 5.42 17.83
CA HIS A 214 -12.04 5.82 19.00
C HIS A 214 -10.56 5.97 18.67
N PRO A 215 -10.20 6.90 17.74
CA PRO A 215 -8.82 7.11 17.35
C PRO A 215 -7.93 7.45 18.57
N ASP A 216 -8.48 8.12 19.58
CA ASP A 216 -7.77 8.51 20.80
C ASP A 216 -7.25 7.30 21.60
N TYR A 217 -7.88 6.12 21.49
CA TYR A 217 -7.45 4.89 22.16
C TYR A 217 -6.19 4.25 21.54
N LEU A 218 -5.72 4.76 20.39
CA LEU A 218 -4.49 4.32 19.73
C LEU A 218 -3.25 5.03 20.26
N PHE A 219 -3.42 6.20 20.86
CA PHE A 219 -2.30 7.07 21.24
C PHE A 219 -2.10 7.02 22.74
N ILE A 220 -1.08 6.28 23.19
CA ILE A 220 -0.48 6.55 24.50
C ILE A 220 0.00 8.01 24.43
N GLU A 221 -0.64 8.90 25.20
CA GLU A 221 -0.51 10.37 25.14
C GLU A 221 0.89 10.87 24.78
N LYS A 222 1.14 11.11 23.49
CA LYS A 222 2.24 11.93 22.99
C LYS A 222 1.87 12.57 21.66
N PHE A 223 0.77 13.32 21.59
CA PHE A 223 0.70 14.58 20.84
C PHE A 223 -0.68 15.21 20.89
N SER A 224 -0.71 16.53 21.11
CA SER A 224 -1.86 17.40 20.92
C SER A 224 -2.18 17.49 19.42
N PHE A 225 -3.36 17.01 19.01
CA PHE A 225 -3.89 17.26 17.67
C PHE A 225 -4.20 18.76 17.51
N ARG A 226 -3.46 19.46 16.64
CA ARG A 226 -4.02 20.61 15.94
C ARG A 226 -4.88 20.04 14.82
N GLN A 227 -6.18 20.11 15.03
CA GLN A 227 -7.20 19.74 14.07
C GLN A 227 -7.12 20.70 12.87
N THR A 228 -6.44 20.31 11.79
CA THR A 228 -6.56 21.00 10.50
C THR A 228 -7.82 20.49 9.82
N ASP A 229 -8.76 21.41 9.56
CA ASP A 229 -10.07 21.09 9.01
C ASP A 229 -9.92 20.69 7.52
N TYR A 230 -10.66 19.67 7.08
CA TYR A 230 -10.61 19.20 5.67
C TYR A 230 -10.96 20.32 4.67
N LYS A 231 -11.76 21.31 5.11
CA LYS A 231 -12.06 22.53 4.36
C LYS A 231 -10.84 23.39 4.04
N ASP A 232 -9.82 23.39 4.89
CA ASP A 232 -8.59 24.16 4.65
C ASP A 232 -7.72 23.49 3.57
N ILE A 233 -7.81 22.17 3.40
CA ILE A 233 -7.01 21.42 2.44
C ILE A 233 -7.44 21.71 0.99
N ASP A 234 -8.74 21.71 0.73
CA ASP A 234 -9.27 22.04 -0.61
C ASP A 234 -9.02 23.52 -0.96
N ALA A 235 -9.10 24.40 0.04
CA ALA A 235 -8.75 25.81 -0.13
C ALA A 235 -7.26 25.99 -0.48
N GLU A 236 -6.35 25.34 0.27
CA GLU A 236 -4.90 25.39 0.02
C GLU A 236 -4.54 24.78 -1.35
N PHE A 237 -5.21 23.69 -1.76
CA PHE A 237 -5.02 23.11 -3.11
C PHE A 237 -5.45 24.08 -4.21
N ASN A 238 -6.61 24.70 -4.06
CA ASN A 238 -7.11 25.68 -5.03
C ASN A 238 -6.23 26.93 -5.09
N GLU A 239 -5.74 27.42 -3.96
CA GLU A 239 -4.77 28.53 -3.91
C GLU A 239 -3.45 28.16 -4.58
N ARG A 240 -2.87 26.99 -4.29
CA ARG A 240 -1.63 26.55 -4.96
C ARG A 240 -1.82 26.30 -6.45
N LYS A 241 -2.99 25.81 -6.87
CA LYS A 241 -3.34 25.64 -8.28
C LYS A 241 -3.47 26.99 -8.97
N ALA A 242 -4.11 27.97 -8.32
CA ALA A 242 -4.21 29.34 -8.81
C ALA A 242 -2.83 30.00 -8.91
N ALA A 243 -1.99 29.87 -7.89
CA ALA A 243 -0.63 30.41 -7.89
C ALA A 243 0.25 29.78 -8.99
N LYS A 244 0.14 28.47 -9.23
CA LYS A 244 0.80 27.81 -10.36
C LYS A 244 0.28 28.28 -11.71
N GLN A 245 -1.03 28.57 -11.82
CA GLN A 245 -1.60 29.10 -13.05
C GLN A 245 -1.12 30.52 -13.31
N GLU A 246 -1.06 31.35 -12.28
CA GLU A 246 -0.54 32.72 -12.32
C GLU A 246 0.95 32.75 -12.72
N GLU A 247 1.78 31.86 -12.15
CA GLU A 247 3.19 31.71 -12.55
C GLU A 247 3.32 31.38 -14.06
N ILE A 248 2.42 30.55 -14.60
CA ILE A 248 2.43 30.21 -16.03
C ILE A 248 1.94 31.37 -16.88
N ASP A 249 0.87 32.06 -16.46
CA ASP A 249 0.33 33.20 -17.18
C ASP A 249 1.38 34.32 -17.28
N GLU A 250 2.13 34.60 -16.21
CA GLU A 250 3.26 35.54 -16.23
C GLU A 250 4.36 35.13 -17.24
N ILE A 251 4.68 33.83 -17.30
CA ILE A 251 5.66 33.32 -18.26
C ILE A 251 5.12 33.46 -19.70
N LEU A 252 3.85 33.17 -19.94
CA LEU A 252 3.21 33.33 -21.25
C LEU A 252 3.17 34.80 -21.69
N ASP A 253 2.85 35.72 -20.80
CA ASP A 253 2.88 37.17 -21.06
C ASP A 253 4.30 37.65 -21.40
N LYS A 254 5.31 37.13 -20.68
CA LYS A 254 6.72 37.42 -20.97
C LYS A 254 7.13 36.90 -22.35
N ILE A 255 6.69 35.71 -22.75
CA ILE A 255 6.89 35.18 -24.10
C ILE A 255 6.22 36.07 -25.13
N GLN A 256 4.99 36.54 -24.87
CA GLN A 256 4.25 37.40 -25.79
C GLN A 256 4.96 38.75 -26.02
N LEU A 257 5.51 39.36 -24.96
CA LEU A 257 6.13 40.67 -25.03
C LEU A 257 7.59 40.64 -25.52
N LYS A 258 8.37 39.63 -25.11
CA LYS A 258 9.84 39.60 -25.29
C LYS A 258 10.34 38.39 -26.07
N GLY A 259 9.45 37.50 -26.50
CA GLY A 259 9.78 36.27 -27.21
C GLY A 259 10.31 35.16 -26.30
N ILE A 260 10.22 33.91 -26.77
CA ILE A 260 10.55 32.71 -25.98
C ILE A 260 12.01 32.61 -25.53
N ASN A 261 12.92 33.30 -26.23
CA ASN A 261 14.34 33.35 -25.87
C ASN A 261 14.61 34.20 -24.63
N SER A 262 13.63 34.98 -24.15
CA SER A 262 13.74 35.82 -22.95
C SER A 262 13.55 35.04 -21.64
N LEU A 263 13.19 33.76 -21.70
CA LEU A 263 12.96 32.92 -20.54
C LEU A 263 14.27 32.46 -19.89
N THR A 264 14.31 32.57 -18.57
CA THR A 264 15.34 31.98 -17.72
C THR A 264 15.24 30.45 -17.73
N ALA A 265 16.31 29.77 -17.30
CA ALA A 265 16.31 28.32 -17.17
C ALA A 265 15.18 27.81 -16.24
N ARG A 266 14.87 28.56 -15.18
CA ARG A 266 13.81 28.24 -14.21
C ARG A 266 12.41 28.38 -14.81
N GLU A 267 12.17 29.42 -15.60
CA GLU A 267 10.88 29.64 -16.29
C GLU A 267 10.66 28.58 -17.38
N LYS A 268 11.71 28.18 -18.10
CA LYS A 268 11.63 27.07 -19.07
C LYS A 268 11.29 25.75 -18.39
N GLU A 269 11.95 25.43 -17.28
CA GLU A 269 11.66 24.23 -16.49
C GLU A 269 10.22 24.26 -15.92
N ALA A 270 9.73 25.42 -15.48
CA ALA A 270 8.36 25.59 -15.02
C ALA A 270 7.34 25.33 -16.14
N LEU A 271 7.59 25.85 -17.34
CA LEU A 271 6.75 25.64 -18.52
C LEU A 271 6.74 24.17 -18.97
N GLU A 272 7.90 23.50 -18.94
CA GLU A 272 8.03 22.07 -19.25
C GLU A 272 7.24 21.21 -18.27
N ARG A 273 7.41 21.46 -16.95
CA ARG A 273 6.65 20.76 -15.89
C ARG A 273 5.13 20.90 -16.07
N PHE A 274 4.66 22.04 -16.58
CA PHE A 274 3.23 22.28 -16.79
C PHE A 274 2.70 21.66 -18.09
N SER A 275 3.54 21.56 -19.13
CA SER A 275 3.14 20.98 -20.43
C SER A 275 2.98 19.46 -20.42
N GLY A 276 3.37 18.79 -19.33
CA GLY A 276 3.25 17.34 -19.17
C GLY A 276 4.11 16.50 -20.11
N LYS A 277 5.15 17.11 -20.71
CA LYS A 277 6.14 16.46 -21.58
C LYS A 277 7.41 16.08 -20.85
#